data_AF-D2VDZ4-F1
#
_entry.id   AF-D2VDZ4-F1
#
_cell.length_a   1.000
_cell.length_b   1.000
_cell.length_c   1.000
_cell.angle_alpha   90.00
_cell.angle_beta   90.00
_cell.angle_gamma   90.00
#
_symmetry.space_group_name_H-M   'P 1'
#
loop_
_entity.id
_entity.type
_entity.pdbx_description
1 polymer ?
#
loop_
_entity_poly.entity_id
_entity_poly.type
_entity_poly.pdbx_seq_one_letter_code
_entity_poly.pdbx_strand_id
1 'polypeptide(L)'
;KVQSTFPHDIERAVSYTTRKPRSDEVEGVHHFFVPSNETMKEMMKDHMFYEIVQIGNDYYGNAKSEIDSILEKDKVCLVFANLKGVQQLQMIFKEQNINTATVYVKPVTT
;
A
#
# COMPACT_ATOMS: atom_id res chain seq x y z
N LYS A 1 -12.87 -3.44 10.50
CA LYS A 1 -13.26 -4.65 11.27
C LYS A 1 -12.59 -5.94 10.75
N VAL A 2 -12.31 -6.10 9.46
CA VAL A 2 -11.68 -7.33 8.92
C VAL A 2 -10.39 -7.72 9.67
N GLN A 3 -9.43 -6.81 9.84
CA GLN A 3 -8.16 -7.12 10.54
C GLN A 3 -8.37 -7.55 12.00
N SER A 4 -9.29 -6.89 12.73
CA SER A 4 -9.57 -7.24 14.12
C SER A 4 -10.37 -8.55 14.25
N THR A 5 -11.09 -8.95 13.21
CA THR A 5 -11.82 -10.22 13.15
C THR A 5 -10.89 -11.39 12.82
N PHE A 6 -9.85 -11.16 12.02
CA PHE A 6 -8.88 -12.18 11.57
C PHE A 6 -7.43 -11.76 11.85
N PRO A 7 -7.03 -11.55 13.12
CA PRO A 7 -5.73 -10.97 13.48
C PRO A 7 -4.54 -11.89 13.17
N HIS A 8 -4.77 -13.20 13.02
CA HIS A 8 -3.75 -14.18 12.69
C HIS A 8 -3.61 -14.42 11.18
N ASP A 9 -4.67 -14.16 10.41
CA ASP A 9 -4.73 -14.49 8.99
C ASP A 9 -4.50 -13.27 8.09
N ILE A 10 -4.84 -12.06 8.54
CA ILE A 10 -4.84 -10.84 7.73
C ILE A 10 -3.97 -9.77 8.36
N GLU A 11 -3.04 -9.24 7.59
CA GLU A 11 -2.18 -8.12 7.98
C GLU A 11 -2.21 -7.06 6.87
N ARG A 12 -2.13 -5.78 7.24
CA ARG A 12 -2.19 -4.69 6.27
C ARG A 12 -0.79 -4.14 6.03
N ALA A 13 -0.41 -4.00 4.77
CA ALA A 13 0.80 -3.28 4.39
C ALA A 13 0.65 -1.78 4.70
N VAL A 14 1.63 -1.21 5.40
CA VAL A 14 1.66 0.23 5.66
C VAL A 14 2.32 0.91 4.47
N SER A 15 1.59 1.82 3.81
CA SER A 15 2.11 2.52 2.64
C SER A 15 2.93 3.73 3.01
N TYR A 16 3.79 4.16 2.10
CA TYR A 16 4.59 5.37 2.20
C TYR A 16 3.83 6.53 1.56
N THR A 17 3.97 7.73 2.11
CA THR A 17 3.46 8.95 1.45
C THR A 17 4.31 10.17 1.73
N THR A 18 4.40 11.08 0.78
CA THR A 18 5.06 12.39 0.96
C THR A 18 4.12 13.47 1.51
N ARG A 19 2.82 13.16 1.59
CA ARG A 19 1.84 14.03 2.24
C ARG A 19 2.21 14.14 3.72
N LYS A 20 2.09 15.34 4.28
CA LYS A 20 2.22 15.53 5.74
C LYS A 20 1.15 14.73 6.51
N PRO A 21 1.48 14.16 7.68
CA PRO A 21 0.51 13.50 8.53
C PRO A 21 -0.61 14.48 8.94
N ARG A 22 -1.84 13.95 9.02
CA ARG A 22 -2.94 14.64 9.71
C ARG A 22 -2.75 14.53 11.23
N SER A 23 -3.49 15.34 11.98
CA SER A 23 -3.38 15.42 13.44
C SER A 23 -3.67 14.10 14.16
N ASP A 24 -4.45 13.22 13.56
CA ASP A 24 -4.86 11.91 14.07
C ASP A 24 -4.07 10.74 13.45
N GLU A 25 -3.14 11.03 12.53
CA GLU A 25 -2.31 10.02 11.89
C GLU A 25 -1.00 9.81 12.68
N VAL A 26 -0.50 8.57 12.61
CA VAL A 26 0.65 8.08 13.38
C VAL A 26 1.63 7.40 12.43
N GLU A 27 2.91 7.79 12.50
CA GLU A 27 4.03 7.23 11.73
C GLU A 27 4.14 5.72 11.90
N GLY A 28 4.31 4.98 10.81
CA GLY A 28 4.43 3.52 10.80
C GLY A 28 3.15 2.77 11.16
N VAL A 29 2.10 3.48 11.58
CA VAL A 29 0.76 2.90 11.77
C VAL A 29 -0.10 3.24 10.57
N HIS A 30 -0.28 4.52 10.24
CA HIS A 30 -1.16 4.90 9.14
C HIS A 30 -0.42 4.87 7.80
N HIS A 31 0.70 5.58 7.77
CA HIS A 31 1.67 5.60 6.69
C HIS A 31 3.09 5.75 7.26
N PHE A 32 4.08 5.44 6.44
CA PHE A 32 5.42 5.99 6.61
C PHE A 32 5.47 7.35 5.91
N PHE A 33 5.65 8.43 6.68
CA PHE A 33 5.62 9.78 6.16
C PHE A 33 7.02 10.19 5.67
N VAL A 34 7.19 10.18 4.34
CA VAL A 34 8.44 10.54 3.68
C VAL A 34 8.58 12.07 3.66
N PRO A 35 9.74 12.62 4.08
CA PRO A 35 9.88 14.06 4.33
C PRO A 35 9.79 14.93 3.07
N SER A 36 10.04 14.39 1.88
CA SER A 36 9.97 15.13 0.62
C SER A 36 9.71 14.24 -0.60
N ASN A 37 9.26 14.86 -1.69
CA ASN A 37 9.13 14.21 -2.99
C ASN A 37 10.49 13.78 -3.56
N GLU A 38 11.57 14.50 -3.22
CA GLU A 38 12.93 14.19 -3.62
C GLU A 38 13.39 12.88 -2.99
N THR A 39 13.20 12.71 -1.68
CA THR A 39 13.50 11.45 -0.97
C THR A 39 12.66 10.30 -1.51
N MET A 40 11.36 10.52 -1.77
CA MET A 40 10.53 9.48 -2.39
C MET A 40 11.06 9.07 -3.77
N LYS A 41 11.52 10.02 -4.59
CA LYS A 41 12.11 9.72 -5.91
C LYS A 41 13.41 8.94 -5.81
N GLU A 42 14.22 9.15 -4.77
CA GLU A 42 15.40 8.32 -4.51
C GLU A 42 14.99 6.87 -4.20
N MET A 43 14.02 6.69 -3.30
CA MET A 43 13.45 5.36 -3.00
C MET A 43 12.86 4.67 -4.25
N MET A 44 12.26 5.43 -5.17
CA MET A 44 11.81 4.90 -6.47
C MET A 44 12.97 4.39 -7.33
N LYS A 45 14.09 5.12 -7.39
CA LYS A 45 15.28 4.70 -8.15
C LYS A 45 15.88 3.42 -7.61
N ASP A 46 15.75 3.20 -6.31
CA ASP A 46 16.17 1.96 -5.64
C ASP A 46 15.14 0.83 -5.79
N HIS A 47 14.10 1.01 -6.62
CA HIS A 47 13.08 0.02 -6.92
C HIS A 47 12.36 -0.51 -5.67
N MET A 48 12.21 0.33 -4.63
CA MET A 48 11.65 -0.07 -3.33
C MET A 48 10.15 -0.42 -3.36
N PHE A 49 9.42 0.01 -4.38
CA PHE A 49 7.95 -0.10 -4.43
C PHE A 49 7.48 -1.13 -5.45
N TYR A 50 6.42 -1.86 -5.10
CA TYR A 50 5.61 -2.57 -6.10
C TYR A 50 4.68 -1.60 -6.82
N GLU A 51 4.12 -0.65 -6.08
CA GLU A 51 3.15 0.29 -6.60
C GLU A 51 3.50 1.69 -6.13
N ILE A 52 3.41 2.63 -7.06
CA ILE A 52 3.50 4.04 -6.73
C ILE A 52 2.56 4.87 -7.60
N VAL A 53 1.88 5.82 -6.96
CA VAL A 53 0.99 6.78 -7.62
C VAL A 53 1.22 8.17 -7.07
N GLN A 54 1.00 9.16 -7.91
CA GLN A 54 0.94 10.55 -7.52
C GLN A 54 -0.53 10.98 -7.48
N ILE A 55 -0.97 11.54 -6.35
CA ILE A 55 -2.31 12.07 -6.16
C ILE A 55 -2.17 13.54 -5.76
N GLY A 56 -2.52 14.43 -6.69
CA GLY A 56 -2.17 15.86 -6.55
C GLY A 56 -0.65 16.03 -6.54
N ASN A 57 -0.12 16.63 -5.48
CA ASN A 57 1.32 16.89 -5.33
C ASN A 57 2.06 15.82 -4.53
N ASP A 58 1.34 14.89 -3.91
CA ASP A 58 1.91 13.89 -3.01
C ASP A 58 2.02 12.53 -3.70
N TYR A 59 3.07 11.79 -3.36
CA TYR A 59 3.23 10.40 -3.75
C TYR A 59 2.68 9.47 -2.68
N TYR A 60 2.21 8.31 -3.13
CA TYR A 60 1.78 7.19 -2.30
C TYR A 60 2.35 5.93 -2.91
N GLY A 61 2.94 5.06 -2.10
CA GLY A 61 3.48 3.81 -2.60
C GLY A 61 3.46 2.67 -1.60
N ASN A 62 3.24 1.46 -2.11
CA ASN A 62 3.31 0.24 -1.32
C ASN A 62 4.69 -0.41 -1.56
N ALA A 63 5.50 -0.46 -0.50
CA ALA A 63 6.85 -0.99 -0.55
C ALA A 63 6.84 -2.51 -0.71
N LYS A 64 7.84 -3.03 -1.43
CA LYS A 64 8.03 -4.47 -1.62
C LYS A 64 8.21 -5.17 -0.28
N SER A 65 9.10 -4.64 0.56
CA SER A 65 9.39 -5.17 1.90
C SER A 65 8.15 -5.30 2.79
N GLU A 66 7.23 -4.33 2.74
CA GLU A 66 6.00 -4.35 3.54
C GLU A 66 5.07 -5.47 3.09
N ILE A 67 4.94 -5.67 1.76
CA ILE A 67 4.09 -6.71 1.21
C ILE A 67 4.73 -8.08 1.38
N ASP A 68 5.99 -8.23 0.98
CA ASP A 68 6.73 -9.48 0.99
C ASP A 68 6.83 -10.04 2.41
N SER A 69 7.12 -9.19 3.41
CA SER A 69 7.20 -9.64 4.82
C SER A 69 5.88 -10.14 5.38
N ILE A 70 4.73 -9.72 4.83
CA ILE A 70 3.42 -10.24 5.22
C ILE A 70 3.15 -11.58 4.54
N LEU A 71 3.50 -11.68 3.24
CA LEU A 71 3.35 -12.93 2.48
C LEU A 71 4.25 -14.04 3.03
N GLU A 72 5.48 -13.71 3.45
CA GLU A 72 6.42 -14.64 4.11
C GLU A 72 5.90 -15.19 5.45
N LYS A 73 4.96 -14.51 6.09
CA LYS A 73 4.29 -14.98 7.31
C LYS A 73 3.07 -15.87 7.00
N ASP A 74 2.87 -16.27 5.75
CA ASP A 74 1.70 -17.01 5.26
C ASP A 74 0.35 -16.31 5.56
N LYS A 75 0.34 -14.97 5.55
CA LYS A 75 -0.85 -14.15 5.78
C LYS A 75 -1.40 -13.54 4.49
N VAL A 76 -2.69 -13.24 4.51
CA VAL A 76 -3.32 -12.40 3.48
C VAL A 76 -2.86 -10.95 3.68
N CYS A 77 -2.14 -10.43 2.69
CA CYS A 77 -1.72 -9.03 2.66
C CYS A 77 -2.87 -8.12 2.18
N LEU A 78 -3.39 -7.30 3.07
CA LEU A 78 -4.38 -6.28 2.75
C LEU A 78 -3.69 -4.99 2.28
N VAL A 79 -3.97 -4.57 1.05
CA VAL A 79 -3.42 -3.34 0.46
C VAL A 79 -4.55 -2.38 0.11
N PHE A 80 -4.40 -1.11 0.52
CA PHE A 80 -5.28 -0.03 0.07
C PHE A 80 -4.61 0.70 -1.10
N ALA A 81 -5.27 0.70 -2.25
CA ALA A 81 -4.77 1.34 -3.46
C ALA A 81 -5.91 2.01 -4.23
N ASN A 82 -5.58 3.05 -4.98
CA ASN A 82 -6.51 3.62 -5.97
C ASN A 82 -6.54 2.75 -7.24
N LEU A 83 -7.39 3.09 -8.21
CA LEU A 83 -7.55 2.29 -9.44
C LEU A 83 -6.22 2.08 -10.19
N LYS A 84 -5.40 3.14 -10.31
CA LYS A 84 -4.09 3.06 -10.97
C LYS A 84 -3.11 2.18 -10.19
N GLY A 85 -3.16 2.23 -8.86
CA GLY A 85 -2.34 1.38 -8.01
C GLY A 85 -2.75 -0.08 -8.10
N VAL A 86 -4.05 -0.38 -8.07
CA VAL A 86 -4.59 -1.73 -8.26
C VAL A 86 -4.12 -2.34 -9.58
N GLN A 87 -4.13 -1.56 -10.67
CA GLN A 87 -3.65 -2.03 -11.98
C GLN A 87 -2.16 -2.41 -11.96
N GLN A 88 -1.31 -1.58 -11.34
CA GLN A 88 0.12 -1.89 -11.19
C GLN A 88 0.36 -3.17 -10.40
N LEU A 89 -0.31 -3.30 -9.23
CA LEU A 89 -0.21 -4.48 -8.38
C LEU A 89 -0.69 -5.74 -9.11
N GLN A 90 -1.82 -5.69 -9.82
CA GLN A 90 -2.35 -6.82 -10.57
C GLN A 90 -1.38 -7.30 -11.66
N MET A 91 -0.71 -6.39 -12.37
CA MET A 91 0.28 -6.76 -13.38
C MET A 91 1.46 -7.50 -12.73
N ILE A 92 2.05 -6.91 -11.69
CA ILE A 92 3.23 -7.46 -11.01
C ILE A 92 2.91 -8.81 -10.36
N PHE A 93 1.80 -8.89 -9.62
CA PHE A 93 1.43 -10.12 -8.92
C PHE A 93 1.03 -11.23 -9.87
N LYS A 94 0.47 -10.92 -11.04
CA LYS A 94 0.26 -11.91 -12.10
C LYS A 94 1.59 -12.46 -12.62
N GLU A 95 2.59 -11.60 -12.86
CA GLU A 95 3.94 -12.02 -13.29
C GLU A 95 4.65 -12.88 -12.24
N GLN A 96 4.43 -12.58 -10.96
CA GLN A 96 4.99 -13.32 -9.82
C GLN A 96 4.17 -14.54 -9.40
N ASN A 97 3.06 -14.85 -10.10
CA ASN A 97 2.13 -15.93 -9.77
C ASN A 97 1.58 -15.86 -8.33
N ILE A 98 1.37 -14.63 -7.83
CA ILE A 98 0.74 -14.34 -6.55
C ILE A 98 -0.77 -14.25 -6.75
N ASN A 99 -1.52 -15.03 -5.98
CA ASN A 99 -2.98 -14.98 -6.00
C ASN A 99 -3.50 -13.68 -5.40
N THR A 100 -4.40 -13.00 -6.10
CA THR A 100 -4.95 -11.71 -5.67
C THR A 100 -6.46 -11.68 -5.78
N ALA A 101 -7.10 -10.95 -4.87
CA ALA A 101 -8.52 -10.62 -4.93
C ALA A 101 -8.67 -9.10 -4.79
N THR A 102 -9.50 -8.48 -5.62
CA THR A 102 -9.76 -7.04 -5.59
C THR A 102 -11.20 -6.79 -5.15
N VAL A 103 -11.36 -6.00 -4.08
CA VAL A 103 -12.68 -5.62 -3.55
C VAL A 103 -12.88 -4.12 -3.74
N TYR A 104 -13.90 -3.74 -4.49
CA TYR A 104 -14.34 -2.35 -4.64
C TYR A 104 -15.62 -2.14 -3.83
N VAL A 105 -15.59 -1.19 -2.91
CA VAL A 105 -16.78 -0.79 -2.14
C VAL A 105 -17.41 0.41 -2.84
N LYS A 106 -18.51 0.18 -3.55
CA LYS A 106 -19.29 1.24 -4.19
C LYS A 106 -19.97 2.09 -3.10
N PRO A 107 -19.84 3.43 -3.12
CA PRO A 107 -20.60 4.29 -2.22
C PRO A 107 -22.11 4.15 -2.45
N VAL A 108 -22.90 4.29 -1.38
CA VAL A 108 -24.35 4.42 -1.50
C VAL A 108 -24.64 5.78 -2.12
N THR A 109 -25.17 5.80 -3.35
CA THR A 109 -25.69 7.01 -3.99
C THR A 109 -27.19 7.08 -3.74
N THR A 110 -27.63 8.10 -3.00
CA THR A 110 -29.03 8.57 -2.95
C THR A 110 -29.42 9.27 -4.23
#